data_AF-A0A090YSC0-F1
#
_entry.id   AF-A0A090YSC0-F1
#
_cell.length_a   1.000
_cell.length_b   1.000
_cell.length_c   1.000
_cell.angle_alpha   90.00
_cell.angle_beta   90.00
_cell.angle_gamma   90.00
#
_symmetry.space_group_name_H-M   'P 1'
#
loop_
_entity.id
_entity.type
_entity.pdbx_description
1 polymer ?
#
loop_
_entity_poly.entity_id
_entity_poly.type
_entity_poly.pdbx_seq_one_letter_code
_entity_poly.pdbx_strand_id
1 'polypeptide(L)'
;MDTAKKGSLLLDEEGSDLIDCNMWITFQDGTYEKYFIWVVDHDSSEVMIAHQNNPSDLNLKYYQLTEDDSKKLYALFKEII
;
A
#
# COMPACT_ATOMS: atom_id res chain seq x y z
N MET A 1 -17.18 13.90 -1.30
CA MET A 1 -16.44 12.79 -1.94
C MET A 1 -15.11 12.76 -1.22
N ASP A 2 -14.91 11.79 -0.33
CA ASP A 2 -13.65 11.70 0.40
C ASP A 2 -12.52 11.38 -0.57
N THR A 3 -11.45 12.16 -0.47
CA THR A 3 -10.28 12.02 -1.34
C THR A 3 -9.21 11.22 -0.62
N ALA A 4 -8.46 10.43 -1.39
CA ALA A 4 -7.28 9.73 -0.89
C ALA A 4 -6.31 10.73 -0.23
N LYS A 5 -5.87 10.44 0.99
CA LYS A 5 -4.88 11.25 1.70
C LYS A 5 -3.48 10.78 1.34
N LYS A 6 -2.53 11.72 1.28
CA LYS A 6 -1.14 11.44 0.90
C LYS A 6 -0.20 11.63 2.08
N GLY A 7 0.71 10.69 2.28
CA GLY A 7 1.75 10.76 3.31
C GLY A 7 3.11 10.27 2.81
N SER A 8 4.06 10.14 3.74
CA SER A 8 5.41 9.64 3.52
C SER A 8 5.72 8.45 4.42
N LEU A 9 6.33 7.41 3.85
CA LEU A 9 6.83 6.23 4.55
C LEU A 9 8.33 6.14 4.32
N LEU A 10 9.12 5.96 5.39
CA LEU A 10 10.54 5.63 5.29
C LEU A 10 10.68 4.11 5.42
N LEU A 11 11.28 3.45 4.44
CA LEU A 11 11.56 2.00 4.46
C LEU A 11 12.84 1.69 5.25
N ASP A 12 12.84 2.05 6.53
CA ASP A 12 13.77 1.53 7.52
C ASP A 12 13.17 0.29 8.23
N GLU A 13 13.75 -0.14 9.34
CA GLU A 13 13.26 -1.30 10.10
C GLU A 13 11.80 -1.10 10.54
N GLU A 14 11.49 0.05 11.15
CA GLU A 14 10.14 0.37 11.62
C GLU A 14 9.12 0.47 10.47
N GLY A 15 9.48 1.15 9.38
CA GLY A 15 8.56 1.30 8.24
C GLY A 15 8.37 0.02 7.44
N SER A 16 9.36 -0.89 7.46
CA SER A 16 9.23 -2.20 6.81
C SER A 16 8.33 -3.14 7.60
N ASP A 17 8.35 -3.06 8.94
CA ASP A 17 7.49 -3.85 9.83
C ASP A 17 5.99 -3.50 9.68
N LEU A 18 5.69 -2.30 9.16
CA LEU A 18 4.31 -1.92 8.82
C LEU A 18 3.76 -2.67 7.61
N ILE A 19 4.61 -3.21 6.72
CA ILE A 19 4.16 -3.73 5.43
C ILE A 19 3.58 -5.13 5.57
N ASP A 20 2.26 -5.26 5.37
CA ASP A 20 1.59 -6.56 5.29
C ASP A 20 1.90 -7.30 3.99
N CYS A 21 2.03 -6.56 2.88
CA CYS A 21 2.21 -7.15 1.56
C CYS A 21 3.09 -6.29 0.65
N ASN A 22 3.99 -6.96 -0.09
CA ASN A 22 4.67 -6.35 -1.23
C ASN A 22 4.23 -7.04 -2.52
N MET A 23 3.96 -6.24 -3.55
CA MET A 23 3.47 -6.71 -4.84
C MET A 23 4.30 -6.14 -5.98
N TRP A 24 4.54 -6.97 -6.98
CA TRP A 24 5.06 -6.53 -8.27
C TRP A 24 3.92 -6.54 -9.29
N ILE A 25 3.67 -5.40 -9.92
CA ILE A 25 2.67 -5.28 -10.99
C ILE A 25 3.41 -5.11 -12.30
N THR A 26 3.23 -6.06 -13.21
CA THR A 26 3.67 -5.94 -14.61
C THR A 26 2.54 -5.34 -15.43
N PHE A 27 2.75 -4.17 -16.00
CA PHE A 27 1.80 -3.50 -16.87
C PHE A 27 1.89 -4.01 -18.31
N GLN A 28 0.85 -3.74 -19.10
CA GLN A 28 0.76 -4.21 -20.49
C GLN A 28 1.87 -3.65 -21.40
N ASP A 29 2.44 -2.51 -21.03
CA ASP A 29 3.59 -1.89 -21.73
C ASP A 29 4.94 -2.56 -21.39
N GLY A 30 4.93 -3.58 -20.52
CA GLY A 30 6.12 -4.31 -20.08
C GLY A 30 6.87 -3.65 -18.94
N THR A 31 6.40 -2.50 -18.43
CA THR A 31 6.94 -1.93 -17.20
C THR A 31 6.53 -2.78 -16.01
N TYR A 32 7.37 -2.80 -14.98
CA TYR A 32 7.08 -3.48 -13.74
C TYR A 32 7.34 -2.53 -12.58
N GLU A 33 6.41 -2.46 -11.64
CA GLU A 33 6.47 -1.53 -10.52
C GLU A 33 6.23 -2.27 -9.21
N LYS A 34 6.95 -1.85 -8.17
CA LYS A 34 6.80 -2.42 -6.82
C LYS A 34 5.88 -1.56 -5.99
N TYR A 35 4.90 -2.22 -5.37
CA TYR A 35 3.97 -1.62 -4.44
C TYR A 35 4.10 -2.25 -3.06
N PHE A 36 3.93 -1.42 -2.03
CA PHE A 36 3.85 -1.83 -0.64
C PHE A 36 2.47 -1.48 -0.12
N ILE A 37 1.85 -2.43 0.57
CA ILE A 37 0.47 -2.32 1.05
C ILE A 37 0.44 -2.71 2.52
N TRP A 38 -0.31 -1.93 3.31
CA TRP A 38 -0.56 -2.24 4.70
C TRP A 38 -1.92 -1.75 5.18
N VAL A 39 -2.40 -2.39 6.25
CA VAL A 39 -3.61 -2.04 6.98
C VAL A 39 -3.20 -1.36 8.28
N VAL A 40 -3.77 -0.19 8.57
CA VAL A 40 -3.31 0.65 9.71
C VAL A 40 -3.67 0.05 11.07
N ASP A 41 -4.80 -0.64 11.16
CA ASP A 41 -5.30 -1.20 12.41
C ASP A 41 -6.20 -2.40 12.12
N HIS A 42 -6.12 -3.46 12.93
CA HIS A 42 -7.00 -4.63 12.89
C HIS A 42 -8.48 -4.28 13.13
N ASP A 43 -8.73 -3.20 13.88
CA ASP A 43 -10.07 -2.67 14.13
C ASP A 43 -10.54 -1.71 13.02
N SER A 44 -9.65 -1.35 12.10
CA SER A 44 -9.96 -0.57 10.90
C SER A 44 -9.93 -1.43 9.65
N SER A 45 -10.51 -0.91 8.58
CA SER A 45 -10.31 -1.45 7.23
C SER A 45 -9.43 -0.55 6.38
N GLU A 46 -8.75 0.44 6.99
CA GLU A 46 -7.98 1.46 6.27
C GLU A 46 -6.77 0.83 5.58
N VAL A 47 -6.69 1.01 4.26
CA VAL A 47 -5.58 0.47 3.47
C VAL A 47 -4.73 1.61 2.90
N MET A 48 -3.42 1.44 3.04
CA MET A 48 -2.41 2.32 2.50
C MET A 48 -1.68 1.62 1.37
N ILE A 49 -1.35 2.36 0.30
CA ILE A 49 -0.54 1.87 -0.81
C ILE A 49 0.59 2.85 -1.10
N ALA A 50 1.82 2.36 -1.05
CA ALA A 50 3.01 3.09 -1.48
C ALA A 50 3.58 2.49 -2.76
N HIS A 51 4.12 3.35 -3.62
CA HIS A 51 4.81 2.96 -4.84
C HIS A 51 6.31 3.26 -4.72
N GLN A 52 7.14 2.32 -5.12
CA GLN A 52 8.59 2.47 -5.20
C GLN A 52 9.05 2.42 -6.65
N ASN A 53 9.46 3.58 -7.18
CA ASN A 53 9.98 3.72 -8.53
C ASN A 53 11.35 3.05 -8.69
N ASN A 54 12.22 3.20 -7.69
CA ASN A 54 13.57 2.63 -7.68
C ASN A 54 13.81 1.85 -6.39
N PRO A 55 14.37 0.63 -6.44
CA PRO A 55 14.75 -0.12 -5.23
C PRO A 55 15.61 0.65 -4.21
N SER A 56 16.36 1.67 -4.63
CA SER A 56 17.13 2.53 -3.72
C SER A 56 16.31 3.61 -3.02
N ASP A 57 15.06 3.84 -3.43
CA ASP A 57 14.19 4.85 -2.84
C ASP A 57 13.64 4.33 -1.51
N LEU A 58 14.13 4.87 -0.41
CA LEU A 58 13.66 4.52 0.93
C LEU A 58 12.50 5.42 1.39
N ASN A 59 12.43 6.66 0.88
CA ASN A 59 11.36 7.60 1.21
C ASN A 59 10.22 7.50 0.18
N LEU A 60 9.21 6.71 0.50
CA LEU A 60 8.08 6.46 -0.36
C LEU A 60 6.94 7.45 -0.09
N LYS A 61 6.21 7.79 -1.15
CA LYS A 61 4.93 8.48 -1.04
C LYS A 61 3.83 7.42 -1.04
N TYR A 62 2.96 7.49 -0.05
CA TYR A 62 1.81 6.59 0.04
C TYR A 62 0.49 7.33 -0.11
N TYR A 63 -0.52 6.57 -0.49
CA TYR A 63 -1.90 7.00 -0.60
C TYR A 63 -2.76 6.15 0.34
N GLN A 64 -3.49 6.81 1.22
CA GLN A 64 -4.62 6.22 1.93
C GLN A 64 -5.77 6.09 0.95
N LEU A 65 -6.29 4.88 0.78
CA LEU A 65 -7.48 4.66 -0.04
C LEU A 65 -8.71 5.33 0.61
N THR A 66 -9.74 5.57 -0.20
CA THR A 66 -11.05 6.00 0.34
C THR A 66 -11.62 4.91 1.26
N GLU A 67 -12.58 5.25 2.12
CA GLU A 67 -13.19 4.27 3.03
C GLU A 67 -13.80 3.08 2.28
N ASP A 68 -14.52 3.35 1.18
CA ASP A 68 -15.17 2.30 0.38
C ASP A 68 -14.15 1.39 -0.32
N ASP A 69 -13.07 1.96 -0.87
CA ASP A 69 -12.03 1.17 -1.54
C ASP A 69 -11.18 0.38 -0.54
N SER A 70 -10.90 0.98 0.62
CA SER A 70 -10.25 0.35 1.77
C SER A 70 -11.01 -0.91 2.20
N LYS A 71 -12.33 -0.81 2.41
CA LYS A 71 -13.18 -1.97 2.79
C LYS A 71 -13.16 -3.09 1.75
N LYS A 72 -13.26 -2.76 0.46
CA LYS A 72 -13.24 -3.76 -0.62
C LYS A 72 -11.91 -4.50 -0.67
N LEU A 73 -10.80 -3.77 -0.61
CA LEU A 73 -9.48 -4.37 -0.69
C LEU A 73 -9.12 -5.17 0.58
N TYR A 74 -9.49 -4.67 1.74
CA TYR A 74 -9.36 -5.39 3.01
C TYR A 74 -10.14 -6.70 3.02
N ALA A 75 -11.40 -6.70 2.55
CA ALA A 75 -12.20 -7.91 2.43
C ALA A 75 -11.53 -8.94 1.49
N LEU A 76 -11.01 -8.49 0.34
CA LEU A 76 -10.28 -9.34 -0.59
C LEU A 76 -9.04 -9.97 0.07
N PHE A 77 -8.27 -9.22 0.85
CA PHE A 77 -7.10 -9.76 1.56
C PHE A 77 -7.49 -10.78 2.62
N LYS A 78 -8.59 -10.56 3.36
CA LYS A 78 -9.10 -11.51 4.35
C LYS A 78 -9.64 -12.81 3.74
N GLU A 79 -10.21 -12.77 2.54
CA GLU A 79 -10.72 -13.98 1.87
C GLU A 79 -9.61 -14.94 1.41
N ILE A 80 -8.36 -14.45 1.30
CA ILE A 80 -7.23 -15.23 0.81
C ILE A 80 -6.49 -15.99 1.95
N ILE A 81 -6.80 -15.72 3.23
CA ILE A 81 -6.15 -16.35 4.41
C ILE A 81 -7.06 -17.37 5.09
#